data_AF-A0AA88F1N9-F1
#
_entry.id   AF-A0AA88F1N9-F1
#
_cell.length_a   1.000
_cell.length_b   1.000
_cell.length_c   1.000
_cell.angle_alpha   90.00
_cell.angle_beta   90.00
_cell.angle_gamma   90.00
#
_symmetry.space_group_name_H-M   'P 1'
#
loop_
_entity.id
_entity.type
_entity.pdbx_description
1 polymer ?
#
loop_
_entity_poly.entity_id
_entity_poly.type
_entity_poly.pdbx_seq_one_letter_code
_entity_poly.pdbx_strand_id
1 'polypeptide(L)'
;MKQVVGQQGEVRIIKVDALPEGMQTKPAQRVAKGFVISHSESGHHHCVTGGDVMERVDNVPAGMQKFYAILENPEEFVQDASNPHGGYKLDPGIYEFRVSREFDPFSEQARRVAD
;
A
#
# COMPACT_ATOMS: atom_id res chain seq x y z
N MET A 1 -14.59 10.77 -6.84
CA MET A 1 -14.13 11.54 -5.67
C MET A 1 -12.95 10.81 -5.03
N LYS A 2 -12.01 11.56 -4.44
CA LYS A 2 -10.93 10.99 -3.61
C LYS A 2 -11.02 11.61 -2.22
N GLN A 3 -11.14 10.79 -1.19
CA GLN A 3 -11.17 11.24 0.20
C GLN A 3 -9.96 10.67 0.95
N VAL A 4 -9.17 11.54 1.57
CA VAL A 4 -8.06 11.11 2.42
C VAL A 4 -8.63 10.60 3.74
N VAL A 5 -8.37 9.33 4.05
CA VAL A 5 -8.82 8.69 5.30
C VAL A 5 -7.80 8.95 6.41
N GLY A 6 -6.51 8.82 6.08
CA GLY A 6 -5.43 9.04 7.03
C GLY A 6 -4.06 8.63 6.51
N GLN A 7 -3.10 8.58 7.43
CA GLN A 7 -1.72 8.18 7.18
C GLN A 7 -1.20 7.34 8.36
N GLN A 8 -0.47 6.27 8.06
CA GLN A 8 0.24 5.45 9.04
C GLN A 8 1.61 5.09 8.46
N GLY A 9 2.69 5.52 9.12
CA GLY A 9 4.04 5.40 8.57
C GLY A 9 4.14 6.04 7.17
N GLU A 10 4.67 5.27 6.25
CA GLU A 10 4.84 5.59 4.83
C GLU A 10 3.56 5.40 3.99
N VAL A 11 2.49 4.88 4.58
CA VAL A 11 1.26 4.53 3.86
C VAL A 11 0.20 5.62 4.03
N ARG A 12 -0.19 6.23 2.92
CA ARG A 12 -1.36 7.11 2.83
C ARG A 12 -2.58 6.34 2.35
N ILE A 13 -3.69 6.46 3.07
CA ILE A 13 -4.95 5.76 2.81
C ILE A 13 -5.95 6.72 2.17
N ILE A 14 -6.48 6.37 1.01
CA ILE A 14 -7.38 7.22 0.24
C ILE A 14 -8.59 6.39 -0.19
N LYS A 15 -9.80 6.77 0.21
CA LYS A 15 -11.04 6.19 -0.33
C LYS A 15 -11.30 6.76 -1.72
N VAL A 16 -11.63 5.90 -2.67
CA VAL A 16 -11.90 6.25 -4.07
C VAL A 16 -13.22 5.63 -4.52
N ASP A 17 -13.90 6.27 -5.47
CA ASP A 17 -15.21 5.78 -5.94
C ASP A 17 -15.09 4.65 -6.96
N ALA A 18 -13.95 4.53 -7.64
CA ALA A 18 -13.72 3.53 -8.68
C ALA A 18 -12.22 3.23 -8.82
N LEU A 19 -11.91 2.03 -9.33
CA LEU A 19 -10.57 1.68 -9.77
C LEU A 19 -10.23 2.44 -11.07
N PRO A 20 -8.96 2.86 -11.26
CA PRO A 20 -8.51 3.35 -12.55
C PRO A 20 -8.66 2.29 -13.65
N GLU A 21 -9.00 2.72 -14.87
CA GLU A 21 -9.11 1.83 -16.02
C GLU A 21 -7.73 1.38 -16.53
N GLY A 22 -7.69 0.18 -17.11
CA GLY A 22 -6.51 -0.34 -17.82
C GLY A 22 -5.28 -0.61 -16.93
N MET A 23 -5.44 -0.72 -15.61
CA MET A 23 -4.33 -1.03 -14.71
C MET A 23 -3.80 -2.44 -14.96
N GLN A 24 -2.48 -2.57 -14.90
CA GLN A 24 -1.84 -3.86 -14.73
C GLN A 24 -1.59 -4.06 -13.24
N THR A 25 -2.06 -5.20 -12.74
CA THR A 25 -1.93 -5.53 -11.33
C THR A 25 -1.32 -6.90 -11.14
N LYS A 26 -0.81 -7.13 -9.94
CA LYS A 26 -0.53 -8.45 -9.39
C LYS A 26 -1.21 -8.57 -8.03
N PRO A 27 -1.54 -9.80 -7.58
CA PRO A 27 -2.08 -9.99 -6.25
C PRO A 27 -1.14 -9.47 -5.16
N ALA A 28 -1.69 -8.83 -4.13
CA ALA A 28 -0.89 -8.47 -2.95
C ALA A 28 -0.49 -9.73 -2.17
N GLN A 29 0.67 -9.69 -1.52
CA GLN A 29 1.10 -10.78 -0.66
C GLN A 29 0.12 -10.94 0.51
N ARG A 30 -0.31 -12.16 0.80
CA ARG A 30 -1.17 -12.47 1.95
C ARG A 30 -0.37 -13.14 3.06
N VAL A 31 -0.55 -12.66 4.28
CA VAL A 31 -0.04 -13.23 5.52
C VAL A 31 -1.20 -13.55 6.47
N ALA A 32 -0.92 -14.15 7.62
CA ALA A 32 -1.96 -14.52 8.59
C ALA A 32 -2.82 -13.32 9.05
N LYS A 33 -2.22 -12.12 9.12
CA LYS A 33 -2.89 -10.89 9.56
C LYS A 33 -3.70 -10.18 8.46
N GLY A 34 -3.50 -10.53 7.18
CA GLY A 34 -4.16 -9.86 6.06
C GLY A 34 -3.29 -9.75 4.81
N PHE A 35 -3.64 -8.85 3.91
CA PHE A 35 -2.86 -8.50 2.73
C PHE A 35 -1.85 -7.40 3.05
N VAL A 36 -0.58 -7.65 2.73
CA VAL A 36 0.52 -6.73 2.98
C VAL A 36 0.47 -5.57 1.99
N ILE A 37 0.44 -4.35 2.53
CA ILE A 37 0.50 -3.09 1.79
C ILE A 37 1.92 -2.53 1.84
N SER A 38 2.61 -2.62 2.98
CA SER A 38 4.00 -2.23 3.08
C SER A 38 4.75 -3.03 4.13
N HIS A 39 6.08 -3.05 3.98
CA HIS A 39 7.01 -3.63 4.93
C HIS A 39 7.73 -2.49 5.63
N SER A 40 7.66 -2.45 6.96
CA SER A 40 8.49 -1.57 7.77
C SER A 40 9.93 -2.10 7.84
N GLU A 41 10.87 -1.20 8.09
CA GLU A 41 12.29 -1.50 8.27
C GLU A 41 12.56 -2.47 9.42
N SER A 42 11.71 -2.44 10.45
CA SER A 42 11.74 -3.33 11.61
C SER A 42 11.13 -4.72 11.37
N GLY A 43 10.69 -5.02 10.15
CA GLY A 43 10.13 -6.32 9.77
C GLY A 43 8.65 -6.52 10.11
N HIS A 44 7.95 -5.46 10.53
CA HIS A 44 6.49 -5.45 10.66
C HIS A 44 5.82 -5.02 9.36
N HIS A 45 4.62 -5.51 9.11
CA HIS A 45 3.81 -5.24 7.94
C HIS A 45 2.66 -4.32 8.28
N HIS A 46 2.38 -3.41 7.37
CA HIS A 46 1.09 -2.76 7.29
C HIS A 46 0.15 -3.62 6.45
N CYS A 47 -0.98 -4.01 7.03
CA CYS A 47 -1.89 -4.98 6.45
C CYS A 47 -3.32 -4.44 6.36
N VAL A 48 -4.02 -4.80 5.29
CA VAL A 48 -5.49 -4.74 5.22
C VAL A 48 -6.02 -6.13 5.59
N THR A 49 -6.94 -6.21 6.55
CA THR A 49 -7.39 -7.50 7.13
C THR A 49 -8.13 -8.41 6.15
N GLY A 50 -8.77 -7.86 5.12
CA GLY A 50 -9.57 -8.61 4.15
C GLY A 50 -9.79 -7.88 2.82
N GLY A 51 -10.75 -8.40 2.04
CA GLY A 51 -11.09 -7.90 0.70
C GLY A 51 -10.24 -8.48 -0.43
N ASP A 52 -10.40 -7.91 -1.62
CA ASP A 52 -9.56 -8.19 -2.79
C ASP A 52 -8.50 -7.09 -2.92
N VAL A 53 -7.23 -7.46 -2.74
CA VAL A 53 -6.12 -6.53 -2.64
C VAL A 53 -5.08 -6.80 -3.71
N MET A 54 -4.73 -5.74 -4.44
CA MET A 54 -3.88 -5.81 -5.62
C MET A 54 -2.84 -4.69 -5.63
N GLU A 55 -1.61 -5.02 -6.02
CA GLU A 55 -0.56 -4.05 -6.28
C GLU A 55 -0.63 -3.61 -7.75
N ARG A 56 -0.66 -2.31 -8.00
CA ARG A 56 -0.52 -1.76 -9.35
C ARG A 56 0.94 -1.76 -9.76
N VAL A 57 1.25 -2.31 -10.92
CA VAL A 57 2.63 -2.47 -11.42
C VAL A 57 2.96 -1.60 -12.63
N ASP A 58 1.96 -0.97 -13.26
CA ASP A 58 2.14 -0.02 -14.36
C ASP A 58 1.99 1.43 -13.88
N ASN A 59 2.69 2.38 -14.52
CA ASN A 59 2.47 3.81 -14.32
C ASN A 59 2.53 4.26 -12.83
N VAL A 60 3.38 3.60 -12.04
CA VAL A 60 3.70 3.99 -10.66
C VAL A 60 5.11 4.58 -10.63
N PRO A 61 5.31 5.79 -10.04
CA PRO A 61 6.64 6.37 -9.89
C PRO A 61 7.58 5.44 -9.11
N ALA A 62 8.87 5.41 -9.47
CA ALA A 62 9.86 4.49 -8.87
C ALA A 62 9.95 4.59 -7.33
N GLY A 63 9.82 5.80 -6.77
CA GLY A 63 9.77 6.05 -5.33
C GLY A 63 8.42 5.79 -4.67
N MET A 64 7.52 5.03 -5.29
CA MET A 64 6.19 4.76 -4.77
C MET A 64 5.75 3.33 -5.09
N GLN A 65 4.93 2.75 -4.21
CA GLN A 65 4.00 1.68 -4.58
C GLN A 65 2.56 2.14 -4.44
N LYS A 66 1.69 1.53 -5.25
CA LYS A 66 0.25 1.74 -5.16
C LYS A 66 -0.45 0.40 -5.03
N PHE A 67 -1.33 0.31 -4.04
CA PHE A 67 -2.22 -0.82 -3.87
C PHE A 67 -3.67 -0.35 -3.95
N TYR A 68 -4.53 -1.25 -4.39
CA TYR A 68 -5.97 -1.08 -4.30
C TYR A 68 -6.57 -2.21 -3.47
N ALA A 69 -7.57 -1.89 -2.65
CA ALA A 69 -8.39 -2.86 -1.96
C ALA A 69 -9.87 -2.63 -2.29
N ILE A 70 -10.58 -3.69 -2.65
CA ILE A 70 -12.03 -3.70 -2.78
C ILE A 70 -12.59 -4.42 -1.55
N LEU A 71 -13.33 -3.68 -0.73
CA LEU A 71 -13.87 -4.16 0.53
C LEU A 71 -15.39 -4.31 0.45
N GLU A 72 -15.88 -5.55 0.52
CA GLU A 72 -17.32 -5.85 0.59
C GLU A 72 -17.86 -5.73 2.02
N ASN A 73 -17.00 -5.96 3.02
CA ASN A 73 -17.31 -5.89 4.44
C ASN A 73 -16.45 -4.80 5.11
N PRO A 74 -16.82 -4.31 6.31
CA PRO A 74 -15.92 -3.49 7.12
C PRO A 74 -14.63 -4.26 7.43
N GLU A 75 -13.49 -3.62 7.20
CA GLU A 75 -12.16 -4.18 7.45
C GLU A 75 -11.31 -3.16 8.21
N GLU A 76 -10.07 -3.54 8.54
CA GLU A 76 -9.13 -2.66 9.23
C GLU A 76 -7.80 -2.60 8.48
N PHE A 77 -7.16 -1.44 8.55
CA PHE A 77 -5.76 -1.26 8.23
C PHE A 77 -4.94 -1.23 9.51
N VAL A 78 -4.09 -2.23 9.69
CA VAL A 78 -3.40 -2.51 10.96
C VAL A 78 -1.91 -2.73 10.72
N GLN A 79 -1.12 -2.62 11.78
CA GLN A 79 0.27 -3.08 11.80
C GLN A 79 0.32 -4.44 12.50
N ASP A 80 1.10 -5.40 11.98
CA ASP A 80 1.25 -6.74 12.57
C ASP A 80 2.34 -6.82 13.67
N ALA A 81 2.61 -5.70 14.34
CA ALA A 81 3.54 -5.63 15.47
C ALA A 81 2.91 -6.14 16.78
N SER A 82 3.74 -6.60 17.72
CA SER A 82 3.28 -7.03 19.06
C SER A 82 2.69 -5.88 19.88
N ASN A 83 3.13 -4.65 19.65
CA ASN A 83 2.57 -3.43 20.22
C ASN A 83 2.27 -2.43 19.08
N PRO A 84 1.17 -2.63 18.34
CA PRO A 84 0.89 -1.84 17.15
C PRO A 84 0.42 -0.44 17.52
N HIS A 85 0.76 0.55 16.71
CA HIS A 85 0.06 1.83 16.73
C HIS A 85 -1.41 1.62 16.34
N GLY A 86 -2.30 2.53 16.73
CA GLY A 86 -3.74 2.43 16.42
C GLY A 86 -3.99 2.21 14.91
N GLY A 87 -4.95 1.35 14.57
CA GLY A 87 -5.34 1.06 13.19
C GLY A 87 -6.45 1.98 12.67
N TYR A 88 -6.73 1.87 11.37
CA TYR A 88 -7.85 2.56 10.72
C TYR A 88 -8.98 1.58 10.42
N LYS A 89 -10.19 1.89 10.89
CA LYS A 89 -11.40 1.18 10.45
C LYS A 89 -11.77 1.66 9.05
N LEU A 90 -12.00 0.70 8.16
CA LEU A 90 -12.35 0.93 6.76
C LEU A 90 -13.74 0.37 6.51
N ASP A 91 -14.71 1.25 6.27
CA ASP A 91 -16.04 0.83 5.80
C ASP A 91 -15.94 0.19 4.41
N PRO A 92 -16.95 -0.59 3.97
CA PRO A 92 -17.02 -1.09 2.60
C PRO A 92 -16.77 0.00 1.54
N GLY A 93 -16.12 -0.39 0.45
CA GLY A 93 -15.74 0.49 -0.65
C GLY A 93 -14.36 0.18 -1.23
N ILE A 94 -13.86 1.11 -2.06
CA ILE A 94 -12.58 0.96 -2.75
C ILE A 94 -11.56 1.91 -2.13
N TYR A 95 -10.38 1.39 -1.84
CA TYR A 95 -9.29 2.15 -1.22
C TYR A 95 -8.04 2.08 -2.09
N GLU A 96 -7.36 3.21 -2.22
CA GLU A 96 -6.03 3.36 -2.80
C GLU A 96 -5.05 3.58 -1.64
N PHE A 97 -4.01 2.76 -1.58
CA PHE A 97 -2.90 2.91 -0.64
C PHE A 97 -1.67 3.37 -1.42
N ARG A 98 -1.06 4.47 -0.97
CA ARG A 98 0.21 4.95 -1.52
C ARG A 98 1.30 4.74 -0.50
N VAL A 99 2.30 3.98 -0.88
CA VAL A 99 3.46 3.67 -0.04
C VAL A 99 4.63 4.49 -0.57
N SER A 100 5.18 5.37 0.25
CA SER A 100 6.44 6.04 -0.08
C SER A 100 7.59 5.04 0.01
N ARG A 101 8.41 4.96 -1.03
CA ARG A 101 9.68 4.22 -1.00
C ARG A 101 10.83 5.20 -0.99
N GLU A 102 11.90 4.84 -0.29
CA GLU A 102 13.16 5.53 -0.45
C GLU A 102 13.62 5.38 -1.90
N PHE A 103 13.93 6.51 -2.52
CA PHE A 103 14.43 6.58 -3.89
C PHE A 103 15.69 7.43 -3.87
N ASP A 104 16.83 6.79 -4.05
CA ASP A 104 18.11 7.47 -4.22
C ASP A 104 18.42 7.64 -5.71
N PRO A 105 18.22 8.85 -6.29
CA PRO A 105 18.47 9.10 -7.71
C PRO A 105 19.97 9.03 -8.09
N PHE A 106 20.89 9.09 -7.12
CA PHE A 106 22.33 9.05 -7.37
C PHE A 106 22.89 7.63 -7.41
N SER A 107 22.23 6.67 -6.75
CA SER A 107 22.64 5.26 -6.77
C SER A 107 22.64 4.66 -8.19
N GLU A 108 21.71 5.05 -9.07
CA GLU A 108 21.71 4.66 -10.48
C GLU A 108 22.80 5.37 -11.30
N GLN A 109 23.10 6.63 -10.98
CA GLN A 109 24.18 7.38 -11.65
C GLN A 109 25.55 6.79 -11.30
N ALA A 110 25.76 6.41 -10.04
CA ALA A 110 27.01 5.77 -9.59
C ALA A 110 27.28 4.45 -10.31
N ARG A 111 26.25 3.65 -10.63
CA ARG A 111 26.41 2.42 -11.45
C ARG A 111 26.86 2.72 -12.88
N ARG A 112 26.41 3.82 -13.50
CA ARG A 112 26.76 4.18 -14.87
C ARG A 112 28.17 4.75 -15.03
N VAL A 113 28.75 5.28 -13.96
CA VAL A 113 30.12 5.85 -13.98
C VAL A 113 31.17 4.77 -13.67
N ALA A 114 30.73 3.59 -13.20
CA ALA A 114 31.61 2.46 -12.90
C ALA A 114 31.77 1.46 -14.07
N ASP A 115 31.04 1.64 -15.17
CA ASP A 115 31.22 0.98 -16.48
C ASP A 115 32.00 1.89 -17.44
#